data_AF-A0A378JU01-F1
#
_entry.id   AF-A0A378JU01-F1
#
_cell.length_a   1.000
_cell.length_b   1.000
_cell.length_c   1.000
_cell.angle_alpha   90.00
_cell.angle_beta   90.00
_cell.angle_gamma   90.00
#
_symmetry.space_group_name_H-M   'P 1'
#
loop_
_entity.id
_entity.type
_entity.pdbx_description
1 polymer ?
#
loop_
_entity_poly.entity_id
_entity_poly.type
_entity_poly.pdbx_seq_one_letter_code
_entity_poly.pdbx_strand_id
1 'polypeptide(L)'
;MITSDKQYAAAREQLNRLQQYLSTPLRKDVPVSIAEASKRQTQELIHEIQKNIDEYLKLTESKGAAIEIHSLEDLLSAPIRYRLATKMTIESFGQKVGVSPRQIARYEKETYQNISTSTFQRILGNLKININGKILKDGSKAPVRNMR
;
A
#
# COMPACT_ATOMS: atom_id res chain seq x y z
N MET A 1 -1.82 2.96 1.85
CA MET A 1 -2.20 1.56 1.58
C MET A 1 -3.49 1.22 2.32
N ILE A 2 -4.39 0.48 1.68
CA ILE A 2 -5.59 -0.09 2.32
C ILE A 2 -5.24 -1.50 2.82
N THR A 3 -5.50 -1.78 4.10
CA THR A 3 -5.13 -3.05 4.75
C THR A 3 -6.34 -3.88 5.17
N SER A 4 -7.56 -3.39 5.01
CA SER A 4 -8.76 -4.12 5.44
C SER A 4 -9.98 -3.76 4.61
N ASP A 5 -10.96 -4.67 4.63
CA ASP A 5 -12.24 -4.50 3.93
C ASP A 5 -13.00 -3.27 4.45
N LYS A 6 -12.88 -2.96 5.74
CA LYS A 6 -13.45 -1.75 6.35
C LYS A 6 -12.82 -0.48 5.76
N GLN A 7 -11.50 -0.46 5.61
CA GLN A 7 -10.80 0.67 4.99
C GLN A 7 -11.13 0.78 3.49
N TYR A 8 -11.28 -0.36 2.80
CA TYR A 8 -11.72 -0.40 1.41
C TYR A 8 -13.12 0.21 1.22
N ALA A 9 -14.09 -0.18 2.06
CA ALA A 9 -15.44 0.37 2.02
C ALA A 9 -15.44 1.89 2.27
N ALA A 10 -14.72 2.34 3.31
CA ALA A 10 -14.59 3.76 3.62
C ALA A 10 -13.92 4.56 2.49
N ALA A 11 -12.89 3.99 1.85
CA ALA A 11 -12.21 4.60 0.72
C ALA A 11 -13.14 4.75 -0.50
N ARG A 12 -13.96 3.73 -0.79
CA ARG A 12 -14.97 3.82 -1.87
C ARG A 12 -16.01 4.89 -1.61
N GLU A 13 -16.53 4.96 -0.38
CA GLU A 13 -17.47 6.02 -0.01
C GLU A 13 -16.84 7.41 -0.14
N GLN A 14 -15.60 7.58 0.31
CA GLN A 14 -14.88 8.85 0.19
C GLN A 14 -14.66 9.23 -1.28
N LEU A 15 -14.26 8.27 -2.12
CA LEU A 15 -14.07 8.49 -3.54
C LEU A 15 -15.36 8.96 -4.22
N ASN A 16 -16.48 8.30 -3.92
CA ASN A 16 -17.80 8.70 -4.45
C ASN A 16 -18.16 10.13 -4.02
N ARG A 17 -17.94 10.50 -2.75
CA ARG A 17 -18.21 11.87 -2.25
C ARG A 17 -17.36 12.92 -2.96
N LEU A 18 -16.07 12.65 -3.18
CA LEU A 18 -15.16 13.58 -3.87
C LEU A 18 -15.52 13.73 -5.35
N GLN A 19 -15.93 12.65 -6.02
CA GLN A 19 -16.41 12.71 -7.40
C GLN A 19 -17.71 13.52 -7.53
N GLN A 20 -18.64 13.38 -6.58
CA GLN A 20 -19.85 14.20 -6.53
C GLN A 20 -19.53 15.69 -6.32
N TYR A 21 -18.58 16.00 -5.44
CA TYR A 21 -18.10 17.37 -5.24
C TYR A 21 -17.53 17.96 -6.54
N LEU A 22 -16.71 17.21 -7.28
CA LEU A 22 -16.17 17.64 -8.57
C LEU A 22 -17.24 17.83 -9.66
N SER A 23 -18.38 17.16 -9.54
CA SER A 23 -19.50 17.24 -10.47
C SER A 23 -20.44 18.41 -10.15
N THR A 24 -20.28 19.04 -8.98
CA THR A 24 -21.12 20.15 -8.53
C THR A 24 -20.65 21.46 -9.21
N PRO A 25 -21.56 22.27 -9.77
CA PRO A 25 -21.19 23.53 -10.41
C PRO A 25 -20.53 24.50 -9.43
N LEU A 26 -19.60 25.28 -9.96
CA LEU A 26 -18.85 26.27 -9.20
C LEU A 26 -19.78 27.32 -8.59
N ARG A 27 -19.55 27.63 -7.31
CA ARG A 27 -20.20 28.79 -6.68
C ARG A 27 -19.75 30.06 -7.39
N LYS A 28 -20.70 30.90 -7.78
CA LYS A 28 -20.45 32.15 -8.53
C LYS A 28 -19.56 33.15 -7.78
N ASP A 29 -19.42 32.96 -6.47
CA ASP A 29 -18.80 33.89 -5.53
C ASP A 29 -17.30 33.60 -5.32
N VAL A 30 -16.76 32.55 -5.97
CA VAL A 30 -15.37 32.11 -5.81
C VAL A 30 -14.53 32.52 -7.03
N PRO A 31 -13.37 33.18 -6.84
CA PRO A 31 -12.43 33.46 -7.91
C PRO A 31 -12.04 32.20 -8.70
N VAL A 32 -11.99 32.31 -10.02
CA VAL A 32 -11.72 31.17 -10.94
C VAL A 32 -10.41 30.45 -10.59
N SER A 33 -9.36 31.19 -10.22
CA SER A 33 -8.07 30.61 -9.84
C SER A 33 -8.14 29.73 -8.59
N ILE A 34 -8.92 30.13 -7.58
CA ILE A 34 -9.12 29.37 -6.34
C ILE A 34 -9.95 28.10 -6.62
N ALA A 35 -10.99 28.26 -7.43
CA ALA A 35 -11.82 27.16 -7.90
C ALA A 35 -11.03 26.08 -8.65
N GLU A 36 -10.14 26.47 -9.57
CA GLU A 36 -9.28 25.54 -10.30
C GLU A 36 -8.26 24.86 -9.40
N ALA A 37 -7.64 25.59 -8.47
CA ALA A 37 -6.68 25.01 -7.53
C ALA A 37 -7.35 23.96 -6.63
N SER A 38 -8.53 24.26 -6.08
CA SER A 38 -9.33 23.30 -5.28
C SER A 38 -9.69 22.06 -6.09
N LYS A 39 -10.06 22.24 -7.36
CA LYS A 39 -10.36 21.13 -8.28
C LYS A 39 -9.16 20.22 -8.49
N ARG A 40 -7.98 20.79 -8.76
CA ARG A 40 -6.73 20.02 -8.96
C ARG A 40 -6.35 19.23 -7.71
N GLN A 41 -6.37 19.88 -6.55
CA GLN A 41 -6.10 19.20 -5.27
C GLN A 41 -7.07 18.03 -5.03
N THR A 42 -8.36 18.23 -5.33
CA THR A 42 -9.35 17.16 -5.20
C THR A 42 -9.09 16.02 -6.19
N GLN A 43 -8.68 16.32 -7.42
CA GLN A 43 -8.32 15.31 -8.42
C GLN A 43 -7.08 14.50 -8.00
N GLU A 44 -6.06 15.14 -7.44
CA GLU A 44 -4.88 14.46 -6.87
C GLU A 44 -5.28 13.51 -5.75
N LEU A 45 -6.12 13.97 -4.81
CA LEU A 45 -6.63 13.12 -3.73
C LEU A 45 -7.44 11.93 -4.25
N ILE A 46 -8.29 12.13 -5.27
CA ILE A 46 -9.02 11.02 -5.92
C ILE A 46 -8.04 10.02 -6.53
N HIS A 47 -7.01 10.51 -7.22
CA HIS A 47 -6.00 9.66 -7.85
C HIS A 47 -5.28 8.79 -6.81
N GLU A 48 -4.89 9.38 -5.67
CA GLU A 48 -4.26 8.64 -4.57
C GLU A 48 -5.20 7.58 -3.97
N ILE A 49 -6.46 7.91 -3.71
CA ILE A 49 -7.44 6.96 -3.18
C ILE A 49 -7.68 5.81 -4.17
N GLN A 50 -7.83 6.12 -5.45
CA GLN A 50 -8.02 5.12 -6.50
C GLN A 50 -6.81 4.18 -6.59
N LYS A 51 -5.59 4.72 -6.56
CA LYS A 51 -4.36 3.92 -6.54
C LYS A 51 -4.33 2.94 -5.38
N ASN A 52 -4.70 3.39 -4.17
CA ASN A 52 -4.76 2.52 -2.98
C ASN A 52 -5.84 1.43 -3.11
N ILE A 53 -6.99 1.75 -3.72
CA ILE A 53 -8.08 0.80 -3.99
C ILE A 53 -7.62 -0.27 -4.98
N ASP A 54 -7.01 0.15 -6.09
CA ASP A 54 -6.55 -0.75 -7.15
C ASP A 54 -5.46 -1.69 -6.62
N GLU A 55 -4.55 -1.20 -5.78
CA GLU A 55 -3.53 -2.01 -5.13
C GLU A 55 -4.17 -3.08 -4.23
N TYR A 56 -5.14 -2.71 -3.39
CA TYR A 56 -5.84 -3.65 -2.52
C TYR A 56 -6.60 -4.72 -3.31
N LEU A 57 -7.29 -4.33 -4.40
CA LEU A 57 -8.00 -5.29 -5.26
C LEU A 57 -7.02 -6.25 -5.93
N LYS A 58 -5.92 -5.74 -6.50
CA LYS A 58 -4.86 -6.60 -7.08
C LYS A 58 -4.34 -7.61 -6.08
N LEU A 59 -4.06 -7.20 -4.84
CA LEU A 59 -3.56 -8.11 -3.81
C LEU A 59 -4.58 -9.18 -3.44
N THR A 60 -5.83 -8.80 -3.20
CA THR A 60 -6.89 -9.71 -2.75
C THR A 60 -7.41 -10.65 -3.85
N GLU A 61 -7.31 -10.25 -5.11
CA GLU A 61 -7.70 -11.04 -6.28
C GLU A 61 -6.54 -11.90 -6.83
N SER A 62 -5.28 -11.55 -6.55
CA SER A 62 -4.11 -12.32 -7.00
C SER A 62 -4.03 -13.67 -6.28
N LYS A 63 -4.61 -14.71 -6.88
CA LYS A 63 -4.45 -16.09 -6.40
C LYS A 63 -3.06 -16.59 -6.80
N GLY A 64 -2.11 -16.54 -5.88
CA GLY A 64 -0.82 -17.22 -6.02
C GLY A 64 0.24 -16.48 -6.85
N ALA A 65 0.05 -15.19 -7.12
CA ALA A 65 1.13 -14.37 -7.68
C ALA A 65 2.23 -14.15 -6.64
N ALA A 66 3.49 -14.23 -7.06
CA ALA A 66 4.62 -13.86 -6.22
C ALA A 66 4.53 -12.35 -5.88
N ILE A 67 4.73 -12.01 -4.61
CA ILE A 67 4.80 -10.61 -4.16
C ILE A 67 6.21 -10.12 -4.45
N GLU A 68 6.34 -9.27 -5.46
CA GLU A 68 7.62 -8.64 -5.79
C GLU A 68 7.94 -7.48 -4.83
N ILE A 69 9.22 -7.39 -4.46
CA ILE A 69 9.76 -6.37 -3.56
C ILE A 69 10.91 -5.67 -4.30
N HIS A 70 10.71 -4.40 -4.65
CA HIS A 70 11.69 -3.61 -5.40
C HIS A 70 12.29 -2.45 -4.59
N SER A 71 11.68 -2.12 -3.44
CA SER A 71 12.15 -1.05 -2.55
C SER A 71 12.07 -1.44 -1.07
N LEU A 72 12.59 -0.57 -0.20
CA LEU A 72 12.44 -0.72 1.25
C LEU A 72 10.98 -0.57 1.68
N GLU A 73 10.22 0.32 1.05
CA GLU A 73 8.79 0.51 1.30
C GLU A 73 7.99 -0.74 0.91
N ASP A 74 8.34 -1.38 -0.20
CA ASP A 74 7.77 -2.68 -0.58
C ASP A 74 8.07 -3.75 0.47
N LEU A 75 9.28 -3.75 1.02
CA LEU A 75 9.69 -4.71 2.05
C LEU A 75 8.88 -4.49 3.33
N LEU A 76 8.73 -3.25 3.79
CA LEU A 76 7.96 -2.89 4.98
C LEU A 76 6.48 -3.23 4.84
N SER A 77 5.91 -3.04 3.65
CA SER A 77 4.52 -3.40 3.36
C SER A 77 4.30 -4.88 3.02
N ALA A 78 5.35 -5.65 2.75
CA ALA A 78 5.27 -7.06 2.34
C ALA A 78 4.44 -7.96 3.29
N PRO A 79 4.51 -7.83 4.63
CA PRO A 79 3.66 -8.60 5.54
C PRO A 79 2.15 -8.34 5.30
N ILE A 80 1.78 -7.07 5.06
CA ILE A 80 0.40 -6.67 4.78
C ILE A 80 -0.05 -7.27 3.45
N ARG A 81 0.79 -7.12 2.42
CA ARG A 81 0.54 -7.64 1.07
C ARG A 81 0.33 -9.16 1.10
N TYR A 82 1.17 -9.88 1.86
CA TYR A 82 1.04 -11.32 2.07
C TYR A 82 -0.27 -11.68 2.75
N ARG A 83 -0.63 -10.97 3.83
CA ARG A 83 -1.86 -11.24 4.57
C ARG A 83 -3.09 -11.05 3.69
N LEU A 84 -3.14 -9.97 2.92
CA LEU A 84 -4.24 -9.68 1.99
C LEU A 84 -4.34 -10.72 0.88
N ALA A 85 -3.23 -11.07 0.23
CA ALA A 85 -3.21 -12.07 -0.84
C ALA A 85 -3.62 -13.47 -0.36
N THR A 86 -3.33 -13.80 0.89
CA THR A 86 -3.72 -15.06 1.52
C THR A 86 -5.07 -15.01 2.24
N LYS A 87 -5.77 -13.86 2.21
CA LYS A 87 -7.06 -13.62 2.89
C LYS A 87 -7.04 -13.98 4.38
N MET A 88 -5.89 -13.79 5.03
CA MET A 88 -5.71 -14.05 6.45
C MET A 88 -6.29 -12.90 7.28
N THR A 89 -6.95 -13.24 8.39
CA THR A 89 -7.30 -12.24 9.41
C THR A 89 -6.05 -11.83 10.18
N ILE A 90 -6.13 -10.74 10.94
CA ILE A 90 -5.05 -10.29 11.82
C ILE A 90 -4.69 -11.38 12.83
N GLU A 91 -5.69 -12.11 13.33
CA GLU A 91 -5.54 -13.21 14.28
C GLU A 91 -4.77 -14.37 13.67
N SER A 92 -5.22 -14.88 12.51
CA SER A 92 -4.54 -16.00 11.85
C SER A 92 -3.13 -15.63 11.40
N PHE A 93 -2.94 -14.39 10.95
CA PHE A 93 -1.61 -13.91 10.57
C PHE A 93 -0.69 -13.78 11.77
N GLY A 94 -1.18 -13.22 12.89
CA GLY A 94 -0.42 -13.12 14.13
C GLY A 94 0.04 -14.48 14.65
N GLN A 95 -0.84 -15.48 14.62
CA GLN A 95 -0.48 -16.87 14.94
C GLN A 95 0.62 -17.40 14.02
N LYS A 96 0.48 -17.19 12.70
CA LYS A 96 1.47 -17.63 11.70
C LYS A 96 2.85 -17.04 11.94
N VAL A 97 2.94 -15.75 12.30
CA VAL A 97 4.23 -15.05 12.46
C VAL A 97 4.72 -14.98 13.91
N GLY A 98 3.99 -15.57 14.85
CA GLY A 98 4.35 -15.60 16.27
C GLY A 98 4.29 -14.23 16.95
N VAL A 99 3.36 -13.36 16.53
CA VAL A 99 3.18 -12.00 17.07
C VAL A 99 1.72 -11.82 17.47
N SER A 100 1.46 -11.14 18.59
CA SER A 100 0.09 -10.95 19.06
C SER A 100 -0.77 -10.18 18.04
N PRO A 101 -2.08 -10.47 17.91
CA PRO A 101 -2.97 -9.76 16.98
C PRO A 101 -2.97 -8.24 17.20
N ARG A 102 -2.90 -7.80 18.46
CA ARG A 102 -2.83 -6.37 18.82
C ARG A 102 -1.58 -5.69 18.27
N GLN A 103 -0.42 -6.36 18.33
CA GLN A 103 0.81 -5.83 17.76
C GLN A 103 0.77 -5.80 16.23
N ILE A 104 0.24 -6.85 15.59
CA ILE A 104 0.03 -6.85 14.13
C ILE A 104 -0.84 -5.66 13.73
N ALA A 105 -2.01 -5.47 14.35
CA ALA A 105 -2.89 -4.34 14.04
C ALA A 105 -2.18 -2.99 14.17
N ARG A 106 -1.33 -2.83 15.20
CA ARG A 106 -0.52 -1.61 15.38
C ARG A 106 0.52 -1.46 14.26
N TYR A 107 1.26 -2.52 13.94
CA TYR A 107 2.29 -2.47 12.89
C TYR A 107 1.69 -2.20 11.52
N GLU A 108 0.56 -2.82 11.18
CA GLU A 108 -0.10 -2.56 9.90
C GLU A 108 -0.61 -1.13 9.78
N LYS A 109 -1.10 -0.53 10.87
CA LYS A 109 -1.52 0.87 10.89
C LYS A 109 -0.38 1.83 10.53
N GLU A 110 0.84 1.48 10.91
CA GLU A 110 2.06 2.27 10.66
C GLU A 110 2.88 1.72 9.48
N THR A 111 2.33 0.79 8.69
CA THR A 111 3.04 0.10 7.59
C THR A 111 4.42 -0.40 8.01
N TYR A 112 4.52 -0.93 9.23
CA TYR A 112 5.74 -1.44 9.84
C TYR A 112 6.89 -0.42 9.99
N GLN A 113 6.68 0.89 9.82
CA GLN A 113 7.78 1.87 9.87
C GLN A 113 8.50 1.95 11.22
N ASN A 114 7.78 1.80 12.34
CA ASN A 114 8.33 1.94 13.69
C ASN A 114 8.57 0.59 14.40
N ILE A 115 8.64 -0.51 13.66
CA ILE A 115 8.91 -1.82 14.23
C ILE A 115 10.40 -1.96 14.58
N SER A 116 10.73 -2.73 15.62
CA SER A 116 12.14 -3.10 15.85
C SER A 116 12.64 -4.04 14.76
N THR A 117 13.89 -3.87 14.34
CA THR A 117 14.53 -4.75 13.34
C THR A 117 14.44 -6.21 13.73
N SER A 118 14.65 -6.54 15.01
CA SER A 118 14.56 -7.91 15.53
C SER A 118 13.17 -8.54 15.36
N THR A 119 12.11 -7.77 15.64
CA THR A 119 10.73 -8.25 15.48
C THR A 119 10.39 -8.40 14.01
N PHE A 120 10.83 -7.46 13.17
CA PHE A 120 10.58 -7.49 11.74
C PHE A 120 11.27 -8.70 11.08
N GLN A 121 12.54 -8.95 11.39
CA GLN A 121 13.26 -10.14 10.93
C GLN A 121 12.54 -11.44 11.32
N ARG A 122 12.00 -11.53 12.55
CA ARG A 122 11.20 -12.70 12.97
C ARG A 122 9.94 -12.86 12.12
N ILE A 123 9.22 -11.77 11.86
CA ILE A 123 8.03 -11.79 11.00
C ILE A 123 8.41 -12.25 9.58
N LEU A 124 9.41 -11.62 8.97
CA LEU A 124 9.85 -11.95 7.60
C LEU A 124 10.37 -13.38 7.48
N GLY A 125 11.09 -13.88 8.51
CA GLY A 125 11.56 -15.26 8.57
C GLY A 125 10.43 -16.28 8.54
N ASN A 126 9.33 -16.00 9.24
CA ASN A 126 8.13 -16.85 9.23
C ASN A 126 7.36 -16.80 7.90
N LEU A 127 7.58 -15.77 7.09
CA LEU A 127 6.99 -15.62 5.76
C LEU A 127 7.85 -16.24 4.64
N LYS A 128 9.04 -16.78 4.97
CA LYS A 128 9.99 -17.37 4.01
C LYS A 128 10.32 -16.44 2.83
N ILE A 129 10.44 -15.14 3.11
CA ILE A 129 10.75 -14.14 2.08
C ILE A 129 12.19 -14.33 1.60
N ASN A 130 12.38 -14.33 0.28
CA ASN A 130 13.71 -14.32 -0.33
C ASN A 130 14.04 -12.88 -0.77
N ILE A 131 15.06 -12.30 -0.16
CA ILE A 131 15.52 -10.94 -0.46
C ILE A 131 16.90 -11.04 -1.11
N ASN A 132 17.02 -10.54 -2.34
CA ASN A 132 18.30 -10.43 -3.03
C ASN A 132 18.55 -8.97 -3.40
N GLY A 133 19.37 -8.30 -2.59
CA GLY A 133 19.77 -6.91 -2.80
C GLY A 133 21.12 -6.82 -3.50
N LYS A 134 21.30 -5.80 -4.34
CA LYS A 134 22.60 -5.45 -4.92
C LYS A 134 22.93 -4.02 -4.57
N ILE A 135 24.16 -3.79 -4.09
CA ILE A 135 24.70 -2.45 -3.91
C ILE A 135 25.70 -2.24 -5.04
N LEU A 136 25.47 -1.21 -5.86
CA LEU A 136 26.43 -0.78 -6.86
C LEU A 136 27.43 0.15 -6.18
N LYS A 137 28.72 -0.09 -6.39
CA LYS A 137 29.75 0.92 -6.12
C LYS A 137 29.66 1.92 -7.28
N ASP A 138 29.60 3.21 -6.97
CA ASP A 138 29.41 4.29 -7.95
C ASP A 138 30.20 4.06 -9.26
N GLY A 139 29.50 4.17 -10.39
CA GLY A 139 30.10 4.24 -11.73
C GLY A 139 29.92 3.02 -12.66
N SER A 140 29.39 1.88 -12.20
CA SER A 140 29.08 0.77 -13.11
C SER A 140 27.62 0.84 -13.56
N LYS A 141 27.39 1.39 -14.77
CA LYS A 141 26.10 1.28 -15.48
C LYS A 141 25.63 -0.18 -15.40
N ALA A 142 24.37 -0.39 -14.99
CA ALA A 142 23.75 -1.70 -15.01
C ALA A 142 23.93 -2.32 -16.42
N PRO A 143 24.31 -3.60 -16.55
CA PRO A 143 24.45 -4.21 -17.86
C PRO A 143 23.08 -4.17 -18.54
N VAL A 144 23.02 -3.51 -19.70
CA VAL A 144 21.89 -3.60 -20.61
C VAL A 144 21.72 -5.08 -20.93
N ARG A 145 20.61 -5.65 -20.45
CA ARG A 145 20.24 -7.03 -20.73
C ARG A 145 19.88 -7.11 -22.22
N ASN A 146 20.87 -7.40 -23.06
CA ASN A 146 20.63 -7.75 -24.45
C ASN A 146 19.82 -9.05 -24.47
N MET A 147 18.53 -8.95 -24.79
CA MET A 147 17.71 -10.09 -25.20
C MET A 147 18.24 -10.53 -26.56
N ARG A 148 18.74 -11.76 -26.61
CA ARG A 148 18.76 -12.56 -27.83
C ARG A 148 17.44 -13.29 -27.95
#